data_AF-A0A8K0DE97-F1
#
_entry.id   AF-A0A8K0DE97-F1
#
_cell.length_a   1.000
_cell.length_b   1.000
_cell.length_c   1.000
_cell.angle_alpha   90.00
_cell.angle_beta   90.00
_cell.angle_gamma   90.00
#
_symmetry.space_group_name_H-M   'P 1'
#
loop_
_entity.id
_entity.type
_entity.pdbx_description
1 polymer ?
#
loop_
_entity_poly.entity_id
_entity_poly.type
_entity_poly.pdbx_seq_one_letter_code
_entity_poly.pdbx_strand_id
1 'polypeptide(L)'
;MQAAKKAYAYSVMADESCDIAEKEQLSIEIRFYDEGKNTFREVLGFVELTTMDAKTVASKIDRFVENERLEPGWRVGQGYDWCFTMAGNIGGVQKTVKEKYKKSFVFSLGKP
;
A
#
# COMPACT_ATOMS: atom_id res chain seq x y z
N MET A 1 -12.07 8.59 2.19
CA MET A 1 -11.69 8.38 0.78
C MET A 1 -11.94 9.56 -0.18
N GLN A 2 -13.03 10.32 -0.10
CA GLN A 2 -13.25 11.43 -1.06
C GLN A 2 -12.21 12.55 -0.99
N ALA A 3 -11.65 12.84 0.19
CA ALA A 3 -10.53 13.77 0.34
C ALA A 3 -9.24 13.24 -0.30
N ALA A 4 -8.96 11.93 -0.16
CA ALA A 4 -7.79 11.28 -0.76
C ALA A 4 -7.77 11.41 -2.29
N LYS A 5 -8.94 11.33 -2.92
CA LYS A 5 -9.11 11.52 -4.38
C LYS A 5 -8.77 12.92 -4.87
N LYS A 6 -8.83 13.92 -3.98
CA LYS A 6 -8.48 15.31 -4.30
C LYS A 6 -7.04 15.64 -3.94
N ALA A 7 -6.37 14.78 -3.18
CA ALA A 7 -5.01 15.02 -2.75
C ALA A 7 -4.03 14.81 -3.91
N TYR A 8 -3.17 15.79 -4.16
CA TYR A 8 -2.15 15.73 -5.22
C TYR A 8 -1.02 14.71 -4.97
N ALA A 9 -0.98 14.13 -3.77
CA ALA A 9 0.00 13.13 -3.37
C ALA A 9 -0.55 12.23 -2.26
N TYR A 10 -0.23 10.94 -2.31
CA TYR A 10 -0.49 9.99 -1.23
C TYR A 10 0.60 8.91 -1.13
N SER A 11 0.69 8.30 0.04
CA SER A 11 1.50 7.10 0.27
C SER A 11 0.63 5.88 0.54
N VAL A 12 1.09 4.73 0.07
CA VAL A 12 0.47 3.43 0.35
C VAL A 12 1.38 2.66 1.29
N MET A 13 0.86 2.18 2.40
CA MET A 13 1.57 1.26 3.27
C MET A 13 0.79 -0.05 3.32
N ALA A 14 1.50 -1.17 3.35
CA ALA A 14 0.83 -2.46 3.48
C ALA A 14 1.62 -3.38 4.41
N ASP A 15 0.87 -4.09 5.25
CA ASP A 15 1.40 -5.04 6.23
C ASP A 15 0.58 -6.32 6.20
N GLU A 16 1.29 -7.44 6.34
CA GLU A 16 0.71 -8.78 6.40
C GLU A 16 0.10 -9.00 7.78
N SER A 17 -1.15 -9.46 7.82
CA SER A 17 -1.89 -9.68 9.07
C SER A 17 -2.73 -10.95 8.94
N CYS A 18 -3.11 -11.52 10.06
CA CYS A 18 -3.97 -12.71 10.11
C CYS A 18 -5.28 -12.34 10.82
N ASP A 19 -6.42 -12.77 10.29
CA ASP A 19 -7.71 -12.54 10.93
C ASP A 19 -7.96 -13.52 12.10
N ILE A 20 -9.08 -13.34 12.82
CA ILE A 20 -9.44 -14.21 13.95
C ILE A 20 -9.74 -15.67 13.56
N ALA A 21 -9.90 -15.95 12.27
CA ALA A 21 -10.16 -17.27 11.71
C ALA A 21 -8.89 -17.87 11.06
N GLU A 22 -7.72 -17.31 11.38
CA GLU A 22 -6.41 -17.73 10.86
C GLU A 22 -6.27 -17.59 9.33
N LYS A 23 -7.02 -16.66 8.73
CA LYS A 23 -6.90 -16.33 7.31
C LYS A 23 -5.93 -15.18 7.12
N GLU A 24 -5.01 -15.36 6.17
CA GLU A 24 -4.08 -14.32 5.76
C GLU A 24 -4.82 -13.15 5.10
N GLN A 25 -4.47 -11.95 5.53
CA GLN A 25 -5.02 -10.69 5.03
C GLN A 25 -3.91 -9.64 4.87
N LEU A 26 -4.12 -8.74 3.93
CA LEU A 26 -3.28 -7.58 3.73
C LEU A 26 -3.98 -6.37 4.32
N SER A 27 -3.39 -5.78 5.34
CA SER A 27 -3.77 -4.44 5.79
C SER A 27 -3.13 -3.42 4.85
N ILE A 28 -3.91 -2.45 4.37
CA ILE A 28 -3.46 -1.40 3.46
C ILE A 28 -3.86 -0.05 4.05
N GLU A 29 -2.88 0.80 4.31
CA GLU A 29 -3.06 2.17 4.75
C GLU A 29 -2.79 3.14 3.59
N ILE A 30 -3.73 4.06 3.36
CA ILE A 30 -3.54 5.22 2.48
C ILE A 30 -3.37 6.46 3.35
N ARG A 31 -2.18 7.06 3.31
CA ARG A 31 -1.87 8.31 4.00
C ARG A 31 -1.76 9.46 3.01
N PHE A 32 -2.46 10.56 3.27
CA PHE A 32 -2.50 11.72 2.39
C PHE A 32 -2.72 13.01 3.19
N TYR A 33 -2.38 14.14 2.58
CA TYR A 33 -2.68 15.46 3.14
C TYR A 33 -4.09 15.90 2.72
N ASP A 34 -4.94 16.24 3.68
CA ASP A 34 -6.27 16.79 3.44
C ASP A 34 -6.22 18.31 3.55
N GLU A 35 -6.15 18.98 2.40
CA GLU A 35 -6.12 20.45 2.33
C GLU A 35 -7.33 21.11 2.99
N GLY A 36 -8.52 20.49 2.89
CA GLY A 36 -9.75 21.05 3.46
C GLY A 36 -9.76 21.04 4.99
N LYS A 37 -8.97 20.16 5.61
CA LYS A 37 -8.83 20.03 7.07
C LYS A 37 -7.45 20.50 7.56
N ASN A 38 -6.56 20.89 6.64
CA ASN A 38 -5.18 21.28 6.90
C ASN A 38 -4.43 20.26 7.80
N THR A 39 -4.58 18.97 7.52
CA THR A 39 -4.03 17.88 8.36
C THR A 39 -3.77 16.61 7.56
N PHE A 40 -2.90 15.73 8.08
CA PHE A 40 -2.72 14.39 7.52
C PHE A 40 -3.88 13.48 7.92
N ARG A 41 -4.31 12.66 6.98
CA ARG A 41 -5.33 11.63 7.20
C ARG A 41 -4.82 10.29 6.73
N GLU A 42 -5.31 9.26 7.41
CA GLU A 42 -5.02 7.87 7.15
C GLU A 42 -6.34 7.14 6.99
N VAL A 43 -6.39 6.21 6.03
CA VAL A 43 -7.50 5.30 5.83
C VAL A 43 -6.94 3.90 5.76
N LEU A 44 -7.49 3.01 6.58
CA LEU A 44 -7.10 1.60 6.64
C LEU A 44 -8.14 0.74 5.92
N GLY A 45 -7.66 -0.20 5.11
CA GLY A 45 -8.45 -1.24 4.48
C GLY A 45 -7.83 -2.62 4.71
N PHE A 46 -8.64 -3.66 4.58
CA PHE A 46 -8.21 -5.05 4.70
C PHE A 46 -8.61 -5.82 3.45
N VAL A 47 -7.70 -6.65 2.96
CA VAL A 47 -7.92 -7.45 1.76
C VAL A 47 -7.50 -8.89 2.04
N GLU A 48 -8.43 -9.83 1.97
CA GLU A 48 -8.13 -11.26 2.12
C GLU A 48 -7.11 -11.72 1.05
N LEU A 49 -6.09 -12.43 1.50
CA LEU A 49 -5.04 -13.01 0.68
C LEU A 49 -5.30 -14.51 0.53
N THR A 50 -5.35 -14.97 -0.71
CA THR A 50 -5.43 -16.40 -1.02
C THR A 50 -4.05 -17.05 -1.02
N THR A 51 -3.00 -16.27 -1.29
CA THR A 51 -1.60 -16.68 -1.31
C THR A 51 -0.70 -15.50 -0.92
N MET A 52 0.44 -15.80 -0.30
CA MET A 52 1.42 -14.80 0.18
C MET A 52 2.61 -14.63 -0.76
N ASP A 53 2.39 -14.81 -2.06
CA ASP A 53 3.41 -14.53 -3.06
C ASP A 53 3.39 -13.04 -3.45
N ALA A 54 4.56 -12.51 -3.80
CA ALA A 54 4.74 -11.09 -4.05
C ALA A 54 3.87 -10.56 -5.21
N LYS A 55 3.55 -11.40 -6.20
CA LYS A 55 2.70 -10.99 -7.33
C LYS A 55 1.26 -10.81 -6.88
N THR A 56 0.74 -11.74 -6.09
CA THR A 56 -0.61 -11.66 -5.54
C THR A 56 -0.76 -10.43 -4.64
N VAL A 57 0.18 -10.21 -3.72
CA VAL A 57 0.14 -9.04 -2.83
C VAL A 57 0.22 -7.72 -3.60
N ALA A 58 1.16 -7.58 -4.54
CA ALA A 58 1.26 -6.38 -5.38
C ALA A 58 -0.03 -6.13 -6.19
N SER A 59 -0.62 -7.19 -6.76
CA SER A 59 -1.87 -7.09 -7.51
C SER A 59 -3.04 -6.66 -6.63
N LYS A 60 -3.13 -7.16 -5.40
CA LYS A 60 -4.17 -6.76 -4.43
C LYS A 60 -4.04 -5.29 -4.02
N ILE A 61 -2.81 -4.80 -3.83
CA ILE A 61 -2.55 -3.37 -3.54
C ILE A 61 -3.00 -2.50 -4.71
N ASP A 62 -2.64 -2.86 -5.94
CA ASP A 62 -3.04 -2.09 -7.12
C ASP A 62 -4.56 -2.09 -7.29
N ARG A 63 -5.21 -3.25 -7.17
CA ARG A 63 -6.66 -3.35 -7.27
C ARG A 63 -7.37 -2.56 -6.16
N PHE A 64 -6.82 -2.52 -4.96
CA PHE A 64 -7.35 -1.69 -3.88
C PHE A 64 -7.33 -0.20 -4.26
N VAL A 65 -6.20 0.29 -4.75
CA VAL A 65 -6.04 1.69 -5.18
C VAL A 65 -6.95 2.04 -6.37
N GLU A 66 -7.10 1.11 -7.32
CA GLU A 66 -8.02 1.25 -8.47
C GLU A 66 -9.48 1.28 -8.03
N ASN A 67 -9.90 0.37 -7.14
CA ASN A 67 -11.26 0.33 -6.58
C ASN A 67 -11.59 1.62 -5.83
N GLU A 68 -10.61 2.14 -5.09
CA GLU A 68 -10.70 3.42 -4.40
C GLU A 68 -10.62 4.63 -5.33
N ARG A 69 -10.44 4.42 -6.65
CA ARG A 69 -10.33 5.46 -7.69
C ARG A 69 -9.32 6.56 -7.35
N LEU A 70 -8.19 6.15 -6.78
CA LEU A 70 -7.06 7.05 -6.55
C LEU A 70 -6.22 7.16 -7.82
N GLU A 71 -5.75 8.36 -8.15
CA GLU A 71 -4.89 8.60 -9.31
C GLU A 71 -3.54 7.90 -9.11
N PRO A 72 -3.18 6.88 -9.90
CA PRO A 72 -1.94 6.14 -9.68
C PRO A 72 -0.68 7.02 -9.88
N GLY A 73 -0.77 8.08 -10.69
CA GLY A 73 0.30 9.04 -10.90
C GLY A 73 0.68 9.90 -9.68
N TRP A 74 -0.18 9.97 -8.66
CA TRP A 74 0.02 10.74 -7.43
C TRP A 74 0.56 9.91 -6.27
N ARG A 75 0.89 8.63 -6.51
CA ARG A 75 1.59 7.80 -5.53
C ARG A 75 3.04 8.26 -5.39
N VAL A 76 3.36 8.84 -4.23
CA VAL A 76 4.71 9.39 -3.95
C VAL A 76 5.51 8.57 -2.95
N GLY A 77 4.85 7.75 -2.13
CA GLY A 77 5.51 6.94 -1.10
C GLY A 77 4.92 5.56 -0.97
N GLN A 78 5.77 4.58 -0.66
CA GLN A 78 5.37 3.20 -0.39
C GLN A 78 6.11 2.63 0.81
N GLY A 79 5.37 2.05 1.75
CA GLY A 79 5.90 1.41 2.95
C GLY A 79 5.51 -0.06 3.02
N TYR A 80 6.50 -0.95 3.11
CA TYR A 80 6.27 -2.38 3.28
C TYR A 80 7.14 -2.91 4.43
N ASP A 81 6.68 -3.99 5.08
CA ASP A 81 7.48 -4.67 6.09
C ASP A 81 8.69 -5.41 5.46
N TRP A 82 9.62 -5.85 6.30
CA TRP A 82 10.83 -6.55 5.86
C TRP A 82 10.60 -8.04 5.58
N CYS A 83 9.34 -8.48 5.45
CA CYS A 83 9.04 -9.85 5.05
C CYS A 83 9.66 -10.13 3.67
N PHE A 84 10.17 -11.35 3.46
CA PHE A 84 10.87 -11.72 2.23
C PHE A 84 10.03 -11.47 0.97
N THR A 85 8.72 -11.68 1.07
CA THR A 85 7.72 -11.41 0.03
C THR A 85 7.61 -9.91 -0.28
N MET A 86 7.76 -9.05 0.73
CA MET A 86 7.49 -7.62 0.67
C MET A 86 8.73 -6.80 0.28
N ALA A 87 9.87 -7.05 0.93
CA ALA A 87 11.12 -6.32 0.74
C ALA A 87 12.07 -6.91 -0.33
N GLY A 88 11.75 -8.08 -0.90
CA GLY A 88 12.63 -8.80 -1.81
C GLY A 88 13.10 -8.00 -3.04
N ASN A 89 14.41 -7.81 -3.19
CA ASN A 89 15.01 -7.04 -4.30
C ASN A 89 15.10 -7.81 -5.64
N ILE A 90 14.75 -9.10 -5.66
CA ILE A 90 14.78 -9.94 -6.87
C ILE A 90 13.37 -10.17 -7.42
N GLY A 91 12.34 -10.15 -6.57
CA GLY A 91 10.94 -10.32 -6.99
C GLY A 91 9.89 -10.01 -5.92
N GLY A 92 10.23 -9.22 -4.90
CA GLY A 92 9.30 -8.80 -3.85
C GLY A 92 8.41 -7.63 -4.26
N VAL A 93 7.35 -7.39 -3.48
CA VAL A 93 6.34 -6.34 -3.73
C VAL A 93 6.98 -4.98 -3.95
N GLN A 94 7.96 -4.62 -3.11
CA GLN A 94 8.71 -3.37 -3.23
C GLN A 94 9.31 -3.18 -4.64
N LYS A 95 9.92 -4.21 -5.22
CA LYS A 95 10.51 -4.13 -6.56
C LYS A 95 9.42 -3.98 -7.62
N THR A 96 8.42 -4.87 -7.61
CA THR A 96 7.33 -4.87 -8.60
C THR A 96 6.60 -3.54 -8.66
N VAL A 97 6.29 -2.97 -7.49
CA VAL A 97 5.54 -1.72 -7.43
C VAL A 97 6.44 -0.51 -7.73
N LYS A 98 7.74 -0.55 -7.38
CA LYS A 98 8.71 0.50 -7.78
C LYS A 98 8.95 0.55 -9.30
N GLU A 99 9.01 -0.59 -9.97
CA GLU A 99 9.13 -0.66 -11.43
C GLU A 99 7.92 -0.04 -12.14
N LYS A 100 6.71 -0.23 -11.57
CA LYS A 100 5.46 0.34 -12.08
C LYS A 100 5.34 1.84 -11.80
N TYR A 101 5.72 2.30 -10.61
CA TYR A 101 5.57 3.70 -10.18
C TYR A 101 6.94 4.37 -9.95
N LYS A 102 7.61 4.75 -11.04
CA LYS A 102 8.97 5.31 -11.03
C LYS A 102 9.14 6.62 -10.23
N LYS A 103 8.04 7.34 -9.95
CA LYS A 103 8.03 8.58 -9.17
C LYS A 103 7.88 8.36 -7.66
N SER A 104 7.62 7.13 -7.23
CA SER A 104 7.40 6.79 -5.82
C SER A 104 8.72 6.48 -5.12
N PHE A 105 8.91 7.05 -3.93
CA PHE A 105 9.94 6.59 -2.98
C PHE A 105 9.46 5.34 -2.24
N VAL A 106 10.40 4.50 -1.81
CA VAL A 106 10.11 3.33 -0.97
C VAL A 106 10.81 3.49 0.37
N PHE A 107 10.07 3.29 1.46
CA PHE A 107 10.59 3.28 2.81
C PHE A 107 10.24 1.95 3.50
N SER A 108 11.06 1.55 4.47
CA SER A 108 10.82 0.38 5.29
C SER A 108 9.80 0.70 6.37
N LEU A 109 8.84 -0.20 6.60
CA LEU A 109 8.12 -0.24 7.87
C LEU A 109 9.05 -0.93 8.88
N GLY A 110 9.85 -0.14 9.59
CA GLY A 110 10.59 -0.64 10.74
C GLY A 110 9.59 -1.04 11.82
N LYS A 111 9.63 -2.30 12.27
CA LYS A 111 8.97 -2.66 13.53
C LYS A 111 9.65 -1.87 14.66
N PRO A 112 8.89 -1.25 15.58
CA PRO A 112 9.47 -0.57 16.74
C PRO A 112 10.33 -1.51 17.58
#